data_AF-A0AA88WPF5-F1
#
_entry.id   AF-A0AA88WPF5-F1
#
_cell.length_a   1.000
_cell.length_b   1.000
_cell.length_c   1.000
_cell.angle_alpha   90.00
_cell.angle_beta   90.00
_cell.angle_gamma   90.00
#
_symmetry.space_group_name_H-M   'P 1'
#
loop_
_entity.id
_entity.type
_entity.pdbx_description
1 polymer ?
#
loop_
_entity_poly.entity_id
_entity_poly.type
_entity_poly.pdbx_seq_one_letter_code
_entity_poly.pdbx_strand_id
1 'polypeptide(L)'
;MAGKDTNVRASGVAEENVVMGRGRGQSKSRDALASLDGRTCHLEIVMGDVKDHVGVVEQNLQTLEDHILEELESLKRAVGVEEIRQDAVMCKKAIAGGTVVTPSPRVDTPKPKEFGGKRDAKELDNYIWHMERYFEGASITDKKTKVRTATLYLTDTATLWWRRKHYDIENGLYTIDSWEVFKKEIKKQFYPENVAYEARKKMKELRHKGSLHLLYVNIRLVKYKSELNKEALVELEGLL
;
A
#
# COMPACT_ATOMS: atom_id res chain seq x y z
N MET A 1 -53.44 -48.85 -130.81
CA MET A 1 -54.46 -49.92 -130.88
C MET A 1 -53.91 -51.16 -130.20
N ALA A 2 -54.73 -51.80 -129.35
CA ALA A 2 -54.50 -53.05 -128.59
C ALA A 2 -53.38 -52.97 -127.51
N GLY A 3 -53.60 -53.19 -126.21
CA GLY A 3 -54.69 -53.83 -125.48
C GLY A 3 -54.31 -55.26 -125.07
N LYS A 4 -54.06 -55.50 -123.78
CA LYS A 4 -54.72 -56.54 -122.96
C LYS A 4 -54.08 -56.72 -121.57
N ASP A 5 -54.99 -56.87 -120.61
CA ASP A 5 -54.84 -57.00 -119.16
C ASP A 5 -54.51 -58.41 -118.67
N THR A 6 -54.34 -58.48 -117.33
CA THR A 6 -54.47 -59.62 -116.39
C THR A 6 -53.20 -60.48 -116.20
N ASN A 7 -52.81 -61.00 -115.03
CA ASN A 7 -53.50 -61.23 -113.75
C ASN A 7 -52.52 -61.67 -112.62
N VAL A 8 -52.87 -61.37 -111.35
CA VAL A 8 -52.80 -62.23 -110.12
C VAL A 8 -51.46 -62.55 -109.39
N ARG A 9 -51.35 -61.95 -108.19
CA ARG A 9 -51.38 -62.59 -106.83
C ARG A 9 -50.10 -62.71 -105.97
N ALA A 10 -50.09 -61.84 -104.95
CA ALA A 10 -49.91 -62.03 -103.49
C ALA A 10 -48.61 -62.57 -102.87
N SER A 11 -48.04 -61.75 -101.96
CA SER A 11 -47.72 -62.03 -100.53
C SER A 11 -46.76 -60.91 -100.08
N GLY A 12 -47.06 -59.99 -99.16
CA GLY A 12 -47.56 -60.17 -97.80
C GLY A 12 -46.38 -60.05 -96.81
N VAL A 13 -46.44 -59.05 -95.92
CA VAL A 13 -45.96 -59.02 -94.50
C VAL A 13 -45.09 -57.81 -94.08
N ALA A 14 -45.63 -57.13 -93.05
CA ALA A 14 -45.05 -56.32 -91.96
C ALA A 14 -44.64 -54.86 -92.18
N GLU A 15 -45.60 -53.98 -91.87
CA GLU A 15 -45.36 -52.77 -91.08
C GLU A 15 -44.72 -53.15 -89.72
N GLU A 16 -43.62 -52.50 -89.35
CA GLU A 16 -43.17 -52.43 -87.96
C GLU A 16 -43.33 -50.99 -87.47
N ASN A 17 -44.42 -50.77 -86.72
CA ASN A 17 -44.67 -49.56 -85.96
C ASN A 17 -43.70 -49.51 -84.77
N VAL A 18 -42.74 -48.58 -84.80
CA VAL A 18 -41.96 -48.20 -83.62
C VAL A 18 -42.85 -47.37 -82.68
N VAL A 19 -43.52 -48.03 -81.74
CA VAL A 19 -44.15 -47.39 -80.59
C VAL A 19 -43.05 -46.96 -79.60
N MET A 20 -42.74 -45.67 -79.60
CA MET A 20 -41.95 -45.00 -78.57
C MET A 20 -42.67 -45.04 -77.22
N GLY A 21 -42.29 -45.97 -76.34
CA GLY A 21 -42.60 -45.91 -74.91
C GLY A 21 -41.91 -44.70 -74.27
N ARG A 22 -42.64 -43.59 -74.10
CA ARG A 22 -42.16 -42.33 -73.51
C ARG A 22 -41.99 -42.42 -71.99
N GLY A 23 -40.94 -41.74 -71.52
CA GLY A 23 -40.45 -41.76 -70.15
C GLY A 23 -41.40 -41.15 -69.12
N ARG A 24 -41.73 -41.93 -68.10
CA ARG A 24 -42.35 -41.47 -66.85
C ARG A 24 -41.35 -41.28 -65.70
N GLY A 25 -40.12 -41.79 -65.84
CA GLY A 25 -39.06 -41.66 -64.83
C GLY A 25 -38.25 -40.36 -64.92
N GLN A 26 -38.13 -39.77 -66.12
CA GLN A 26 -37.29 -38.59 -66.34
C GLN A 26 -37.83 -37.32 -65.66
N SER A 27 -39.16 -37.13 -65.60
CA SER A 27 -39.76 -35.93 -64.99
C SER A 27 -39.55 -35.88 -63.48
N LYS A 28 -39.77 -37.01 -62.78
CA LYS A 28 -39.58 -37.10 -61.33
C LYS A 28 -38.12 -36.88 -60.91
N SER A 29 -37.18 -37.38 -61.71
CA SER A 29 -35.75 -37.14 -61.49
C SER A 29 -35.39 -35.67 -61.69
N ARG A 30 -36.00 -35.01 -62.69
CA ARG A 30 -35.77 -33.59 -62.98
C ARG A 30 -36.30 -32.68 -61.86
N ASP A 31 -37.46 -32.99 -61.30
CA ASP A 31 -38.04 -32.23 -60.19
C ASP A 31 -37.21 -32.41 -58.90
N ALA A 32 -36.70 -33.62 -58.64
CA ALA A 32 -35.79 -33.88 -57.54
C ALA A 32 -34.46 -33.13 -57.68
N LEU A 33 -33.91 -33.03 -58.90
CA LEU A 33 -32.72 -32.25 -59.19
C LEU A 33 -32.96 -30.75 -58.95
N ALA A 34 -34.10 -30.20 -59.37
CA ALA A 34 -34.45 -28.80 -59.09
C ALA A 34 -34.60 -28.50 -57.59
N SER A 35 -35.12 -29.45 -56.81
CA SER A 35 -35.20 -29.33 -55.35
C SER A 35 -33.83 -29.35 -54.67
N LEU A 36 -32.92 -30.21 -55.14
CA LEU A 36 -31.54 -30.26 -54.65
C LEU A 36 -30.76 -29.00 -55.06
N ASP A 37 -30.99 -28.48 -56.26
CA ASP A 37 -30.41 -27.24 -56.76
C ASP A 37 -30.83 -26.05 -55.88
N GLY A 38 -32.14 -25.91 -55.60
CA GLY A 38 -32.64 -24.87 -54.69
C GLY A 38 -32.08 -24.96 -53.26
N ARG A 39 -31.86 -26.18 -52.75
CA ARG A 39 -31.19 -26.39 -51.45
C ARG A 39 -29.71 -26.03 -51.51
N THR A 40 -29.04 -26.33 -52.61
CA THR A 40 -27.64 -25.95 -52.85
C THR A 40 -27.50 -24.42 -52.87
N CYS A 41 -28.36 -23.73 -53.62
CA CYS A 41 -28.41 -22.26 -53.62
C CYS A 41 -28.67 -21.67 -52.22
N HIS A 42 -29.57 -22.27 -51.43
CA HIS A 42 -29.83 -21.80 -50.06
C HIS A 42 -28.62 -22.02 -49.14
N LEU A 43 -27.94 -23.17 -49.26
CA LEU A 43 -26.73 -23.45 -48.50
C LEU A 43 -25.60 -22.48 -48.88
N GLU A 44 -25.45 -22.13 -50.15
CA GLU A 44 -24.47 -21.14 -50.60
C GLU A 44 -24.70 -19.77 -49.95
N ILE A 45 -25.94 -19.33 -49.84
CA ILE A 45 -26.30 -18.07 -49.17
C ILE A 45 -25.97 -18.14 -47.68
N VAL A 46 -26.45 -19.18 -46.97
CA VAL A 46 -26.23 -19.33 -45.52
C VAL A 46 -24.74 -19.48 -45.20
N MET A 47 -23.97 -20.18 -46.04
CA MET A 47 -22.52 -20.27 -45.89
C MET A 47 -21.84 -18.92 -46.13
N GLY A 48 -22.35 -18.10 -47.05
CA GLY A 48 -21.92 -16.71 -47.22
C GLY A 48 -22.13 -15.90 -45.94
N ASP A 49 -23.34 -15.90 -45.40
CA ASP A 49 -23.69 -15.17 -44.17
C ASP A 49 -22.84 -15.63 -42.97
N VAL A 50 -22.64 -16.95 -42.82
CA VAL A 50 -21.81 -17.52 -41.76
C VAL A 50 -20.34 -17.11 -41.94
N LYS A 51 -19.82 -17.15 -43.17
CA LYS A 51 -18.45 -16.73 -43.47
C LYS A 51 -18.24 -15.26 -43.15
N ASP A 52 -19.19 -14.40 -43.49
CA ASP A 52 -19.14 -12.98 -43.18
C ASP A 52 -19.19 -12.75 -41.67
N HIS A 53 -20.06 -13.46 -40.94
CA HIS A 53 -20.12 -13.37 -39.48
C HIS A 53 -18.83 -13.85 -38.81
N VAL A 54 -18.24 -14.95 -39.29
CA VAL A 54 -16.93 -15.42 -38.81
C VAL A 54 -15.87 -14.37 -39.05
N GLY A 55 -15.84 -13.72 -40.22
CA GLY A 55 -14.92 -12.62 -40.49
C GLY A 55 -15.08 -11.43 -39.54
N VAL A 56 -16.33 -11.06 -39.19
CA VAL A 56 -16.60 -10.01 -38.20
C VAL A 56 -16.12 -10.42 -36.80
N VAL A 57 -16.33 -11.68 -36.41
CA VAL A 57 -15.85 -12.19 -35.10
C VAL A 57 -14.33 -12.20 -35.04
N GLU A 58 -13.65 -12.67 -36.10
CA GLU A 58 -12.19 -12.65 -36.19
C GLU A 58 -11.63 -11.23 -36.10
N GLN A 59 -12.24 -10.27 -36.81
CA GLN A 59 -11.84 -8.87 -36.75
C GLN A 59 -12.04 -8.26 -35.35
N ASN A 60 -13.15 -8.58 -34.68
CA ASN A 60 -13.41 -8.11 -33.32
C ASN A 60 -12.45 -8.72 -32.28
N LEU A 61 -12.02 -9.98 -32.48
CA LEU A 61 -11.02 -10.60 -31.63
C LEU A 61 -9.65 -9.93 -31.81
N GLN A 62 -9.27 -9.62 -33.05
CA GLN A 62 -8.02 -8.93 -33.32
C GLN A 62 -8.00 -7.53 -32.71
N THR A 63 -9.07 -6.76 -32.85
CA THR A 63 -9.15 -5.41 -32.25
C THR A 63 -9.14 -5.46 -30.73
N LEU A 64 -9.79 -6.46 -30.12
CA LEU A 64 -9.74 -6.67 -28.68
C LEU A 64 -8.31 -7.03 -28.21
N GLU A 65 -7.60 -7.88 -28.95
CA GLU A 65 -6.21 -8.24 -28.66
C GLU A 65 -5.30 -7.01 -28.72
N ASP A 66 -5.44 -6.19 -29.76
CA ASP A 66 -4.67 -4.95 -29.93
C ASP A 66 -4.92 -3.97 -28.77
N HIS A 67 -6.18 -3.79 -28.37
CA HIS A 67 -6.56 -2.95 -27.22
C HIS A 67 -5.96 -3.44 -25.90
N ILE A 68 -5.98 -4.76 -25.65
CA ILE A 68 -5.40 -5.35 -24.43
C ILE A 68 -3.89 -5.13 -24.41
N LEU A 69 -3.21 -5.32 -25.55
CA LEU A 69 -1.77 -5.09 -25.66
C LEU A 69 -1.41 -3.62 -25.39
N GLU A 70 -2.17 -2.67 -25.95
CA GLU A 70 -1.95 -1.24 -25.74
C GLU A 70 -2.16 -0.82 -24.27
N GLU A 71 -3.22 -1.32 -23.62
CA GLU A 71 -3.48 -1.09 -22.19
C GLU A 71 -2.37 -1.67 -21.30
N LEU A 72 -1.89 -2.88 -21.61
CA LEU A 72 -0.76 -3.48 -20.88
C LEU A 72 0.53 -2.66 -21.04
N GLU A 73 0.80 -2.15 -22.22
CA GLU A 73 1.94 -1.25 -22.45
C GLU A 73 1.78 0.09 -21.72
N SER A 74 0.59 0.66 -21.75
CA SER A 74 0.24 1.88 -21.04
C SER A 74 0.46 1.73 -19.53
N LEU A 75 -0.08 0.64 -18.94
CA LEU A 75 0.14 0.29 -17.53
C LEU A 75 1.63 0.06 -17.23
N LYS A 76 2.36 -0.63 -18.10
CA LYS A 76 3.80 -0.86 -17.92
C LYS A 76 4.59 0.44 -17.90
N ARG A 77 4.22 1.42 -18.75
CA ARG A 77 4.79 2.78 -18.76
C ARG A 77 4.40 3.56 -17.49
N ALA A 78 3.13 3.51 -17.09
CA ALA A 78 2.61 4.24 -15.93
C ALA A 78 3.17 3.72 -14.59
N VAL A 79 3.40 2.40 -14.46
CA VAL A 79 3.98 1.79 -13.26
C VAL A 79 5.49 2.08 -13.15
N GLY A 80 6.13 2.62 -14.20
CA GLY A 80 7.52 3.07 -14.12
C GLY A 80 8.48 1.93 -13.73
N VAL A 81 8.17 0.68 -14.12
CA VAL A 81 8.93 -0.51 -13.70
C VAL A 81 10.42 -0.37 -14.02
N GLU A 82 10.74 0.30 -15.14
CA GLU A 82 12.11 0.53 -15.55
C GLU A 82 12.82 1.61 -14.72
N GLU A 83 12.10 2.62 -14.24
CA GLU A 83 12.62 3.66 -13.33
C GLU A 83 12.89 3.05 -11.95
N ILE A 84 11.94 2.30 -11.40
CA ILE A 84 12.10 1.53 -10.15
C ILE A 84 13.26 0.53 -10.27
N ARG A 85 13.44 -0.08 -11.45
CA ARG A 85 14.55 -1.01 -11.72
C ARG A 85 15.89 -0.28 -11.77
N GLN A 86 15.97 0.87 -12.43
CA GLN A 86 17.19 1.69 -12.49
C GLN A 86 17.57 2.21 -11.11
N ASP A 87 16.59 2.67 -10.31
CA ASP A 87 16.79 3.06 -8.91
C ASP A 87 17.27 1.88 -8.07
N ALA A 88 16.68 0.69 -8.23
CA ALA A 88 17.12 -0.51 -7.52
C ALA A 88 18.55 -0.94 -7.90
N VAL A 89 18.94 -0.77 -9.17
CA VAL A 89 20.31 -1.03 -9.65
C VAL A 89 21.29 0.01 -9.12
N MET A 90 20.91 1.29 -9.08
CA MET A 90 21.73 2.35 -8.48
C MET A 90 21.90 2.15 -6.98
N CYS A 91 20.83 1.81 -6.24
CA CYS A 91 20.92 1.46 -4.82
C CYS A 91 21.83 0.24 -4.59
N LYS A 92 21.70 -0.82 -5.38
CA LYS A 92 22.58 -2.00 -5.29
C LYS A 92 24.03 -1.68 -5.62
N LYS A 93 24.27 -0.82 -6.62
CA LYS A 93 25.62 -0.40 -7.01
C LYS A 93 26.24 0.57 -5.99
N ALA A 94 25.47 1.43 -5.34
CA ALA A 94 25.94 2.26 -4.24
C ALA A 94 26.34 1.42 -3.02
N ILE A 95 25.61 0.33 -2.75
CA ILE A 95 25.96 -0.64 -1.69
C ILE A 95 27.21 -1.44 -2.06
N ALA A 96 27.34 -1.88 -3.31
CA ALA A 96 28.49 -2.67 -3.78
C ALA A 96 29.74 -1.83 -4.09
N GLY A 97 29.59 -0.54 -4.40
CA GLY A 97 30.62 0.38 -4.88
C GLY A 97 31.43 1.08 -3.79
N GLY A 98 31.20 0.76 -2.51
CA GLY A 98 32.14 1.12 -1.46
C GLY A 98 32.24 2.62 -1.15
N THR A 99 31.13 3.37 -1.17
CA THR A 99 31.04 4.45 -0.19
C THR A 99 30.79 3.77 1.13
N VAL A 100 31.88 3.56 1.87
CA VAL A 100 31.84 3.35 3.31
C VAL A 100 31.16 4.61 3.86
N VAL A 101 29.82 4.62 3.88
CA VAL A 101 29.13 5.14 5.04
C VAL A 101 29.60 4.18 6.11
N THR A 102 30.72 4.51 6.76
CA THR A 102 31.00 4.02 8.09
C THR A 102 29.65 4.13 8.77
N PRO A 103 29.01 3.02 9.20
CA PRO A 103 27.99 3.18 10.20
C PRO A 103 28.74 3.88 11.30
N SER A 104 28.52 5.19 11.44
CA SER A 104 28.89 5.92 12.64
C SER A 104 28.46 4.98 13.74
N PRO A 105 29.39 4.48 14.58
CA PRO A 105 29.16 3.32 15.40
C PRO A 105 27.85 3.58 16.10
N ARG A 106 26.79 2.89 15.64
CA ARG A 106 25.47 3.06 16.22
C ARG A 106 25.65 2.34 17.52
N VAL A 107 26.10 3.11 18.50
CA VAL A 107 26.10 2.74 19.90
C VAL A 107 24.72 2.14 20.07
N ASP A 108 24.66 0.84 20.39
CA ASP A 108 23.44 0.19 20.79
C ASP A 108 22.96 0.96 22.01
N THR A 109 22.16 1.99 21.74
CA THR A 109 21.67 2.88 22.79
C THR A 109 20.67 2.04 23.54
N PRO A 110 20.94 1.73 24.83
CA PRO A 110 20.03 0.93 25.61
C PRO A 110 18.66 1.61 25.57
N LYS A 111 17.61 0.80 25.33
CA LYS A 111 16.24 1.30 25.23
C LYS A 111 15.97 2.25 26.40
N PRO A 112 15.52 3.48 26.12
CA PRO A 112 15.23 4.43 27.17
C PRO A 112 14.16 3.89 28.12
N LYS A 113 14.23 4.31 29.37
CA LYS A 113 13.24 3.95 30.38
C LYS A 113 11.90 4.62 30.07
N GLU A 114 10.83 3.84 30.15
CA GLU A 114 9.45 4.32 29.97
C GLU A 114 9.00 5.21 31.14
N PHE A 115 8.09 6.15 30.86
CA PHE A 115 7.52 7.05 31.85
C PHE A 115 6.01 6.84 32.01
N GLY A 116 5.60 6.31 33.16
CA GLY A 116 4.19 5.99 33.47
C GLY A 116 3.32 7.17 33.90
N GLY A 117 3.85 8.40 33.91
CA GLY A 117 3.07 9.58 34.28
C GLY A 117 2.87 9.79 35.79
N LYS A 118 3.76 9.25 36.64
CA LYS A 118 3.76 9.59 38.06
C LYS A 118 4.13 11.07 38.23
N ARG A 119 3.45 11.76 39.15
CA ARG A 119 3.74 13.17 39.49
C ARG A 119 4.96 13.26 40.41
N ASP A 120 6.09 12.73 39.97
CA ASP A 120 7.38 12.79 40.66
C ASP A 120 8.37 13.56 39.76
N ALA A 121 8.87 14.68 40.29
CA ALA A 121 9.84 15.51 39.60
C ALA A 121 11.10 14.73 39.21
N LYS A 122 11.58 13.83 40.08
CA LYS A 122 12.81 13.07 39.84
C LYS A 122 12.63 12.07 38.70
N GLU A 123 11.51 11.36 38.67
CA GLU A 123 11.23 10.38 37.61
C GLU A 123 11.05 11.07 36.26
N LEU A 124 10.38 12.22 36.24
CA LEU A 124 10.20 13.01 35.03
C LEU A 124 11.53 13.59 34.51
N ASP A 125 12.36 14.16 35.39
CA ASP A 125 13.67 14.70 34.99
C ASP A 125 14.61 13.58 34.50
N ASN A 126 14.58 12.40 35.13
CA ASN A 126 15.32 11.23 34.64
C ASN A 126 14.85 10.81 33.24
N TYR A 127 13.54 10.77 33.00
CA TYR A 127 12.99 10.43 31.68
C TYR A 127 13.44 11.41 30.61
N ILE A 128 13.35 12.72 30.88
CA ILE A 128 13.80 13.77 29.96
C ILE A 128 15.29 13.61 29.65
N TRP A 129 16.10 13.40 30.68
CA TRP A 129 17.55 13.21 30.53
C TRP A 129 17.89 11.97 29.70
N HIS A 130 17.24 10.83 29.96
CA HIS A 130 17.45 9.60 29.17
C HIS A 130 17.02 9.75 27.72
N MET A 131 15.94 10.49 27.43
CA MET A 131 15.51 10.80 26.07
C MET A 131 16.54 11.65 25.33
N GLU A 132 17.09 12.68 25.98
CA GLU A 132 18.12 13.54 25.38
C GLU A 132 19.38 12.76 25.04
N ARG A 133 19.84 11.90 25.95
CA ARG A 133 20.97 10.98 25.69
C ARG A 133 20.68 9.98 24.57
N TYR A 134 19.45 9.52 24.47
CA TYR A 134 19.03 8.65 23.37
C TYR A 134 19.05 9.39 22.03
N PHE A 135 18.55 10.62 21.97
CA PHE A 135 18.60 11.42 20.75
C PHE A 135 20.02 11.71 20.29
N GLU A 136 20.92 12.00 21.24
CA GLU A 136 22.34 12.19 20.96
C GLU A 136 23.00 10.92 20.44
N GLY A 137 22.80 9.78 21.11
CA GLY A 137 23.38 8.50 20.69
C GLY A 137 22.80 7.95 19.38
N ALA A 138 21.51 8.17 19.13
CA ALA A 138 20.84 7.78 17.90
C ALA A 138 20.95 8.82 16.77
N SER A 139 21.66 9.94 16.99
CA SER A 139 21.81 11.05 16.03
C SER A 139 20.47 11.59 15.49
N ILE A 140 19.43 11.63 16.34
CA ILE A 140 18.11 12.13 15.97
C ILE A 140 18.13 13.66 16.07
N THR A 141 18.17 14.34 14.93
CA THR A 141 18.22 15.82 14.88
C THR A 141 16.86 16.45 14.56
N ASP A 142 15.96 15.73 13.87
CA ASP A 142 14.67 16.26 13.47
C ASP A 142 13.74 16.54 14.67
N LYS A 143 13.22 17.77 14.72
CA LYS A 143 12.41 18.28 15.86
C LYS A 143 11.14 17.45 16.07
N LYS A 144 10.42 17.14 15.00
CA LYS A 144 9.16 16.36 15.05
C LYS A 144 9.45 14.91 15.40
N THR A 145 10.52 14.34 14.87
CA THR A 145 10.94 12.96 15.15
C THR A 145 11.35 12.80 16.61
N LYS A 146 12.00 13.78 17.24
CA LYS A 146 12.28 13.75 18.69
C LYS A 146 11.00 13.64 19.52
N VAL A 147 10.00 14.49 19.24
CA VAL A 147 8.71 14.46 19.94
C VAL A 147 8.00 13.12 19.72
N ARG A 148 7.88 12.66 18.47
CA ARG A 148 7.26 11.36 18.14
C ARG A 148 7.95 10.21 18.87
N THR A 149 9.29 10.20 18.88
CA THR A 149 10.08 9.17 19.54
C THR A 149 9.86 9.18 21.04
N ALA A 150 9.94 10.33 21.71
CA ALA A 150 9.68 10.41 23.13
C ALA A 150 8.27 9.94 23.48
N THR A 151 7.27 10.32 22.69
CA THR A 151 5.88 9.96 22.97
C THR A 151 5.60 8.46 22.91
N LEU A 152 6.44 7.70 22.19
CA LEU A 152 6.40 6.24 22.16
C LEU A 152 6.79 5.61 23.50
N TYR A 153 7.63 6.29 24.30
CA TYR A 153 8.10 5.83 25.60
C TYR A 153 7.26 6.37 26.78
N LEU A 154 6.08 6.94 26.49
CA LEU A 154 5.09 7.30 27.51
C LEU A 154 4.15 6.13 27.76
N THR A 155 3.93 5.79 29.02
CA THR A 155 3.05 4.70 29.46
C THR A 155 1.97 5.19 30.44
N ASP A 156 0.98 4.35 30.70
CA ASP A 156 -0.11 4.56 31.67
C ASP A 156 -0.77 5.95 31.58
N THR A 157 -0.60 6.76 32.63
CA THR A 157 -1.22 8.08 32.78
C THR A 157 -0.63 9.09 31.79
N ALA A 158 0.65 8.95 31.47
CA ALA A 158 1.31 9.81 30.49
C ALA A 158 0.79 9.58 29.07
N THR A 159 0.50 8.32 28.70
CA THR A 159 -0.10 8.00 27.39
C THR A 159 -1.48 8.64 27.25
N LEU A 160 -2.32 8.60 28.30
CA LEU A 160 -3.65 9.21 28.27
C LEU A 160 -3.59 10.73 28.11
N TRP A 161 -2.67 11.38 28.84
CA TRP A 161 -2.42 12.81 28.66
C TRP A 161 -1.97 13.14 27.24
N TRP A 162 -1.04 12.35 26.69
CA TRP A 162 -0.55 12.57 25.33
C TRP A 162 -1.64 12.37 24.28
N ARG A 163 -2.52 11.36 24.42
CA ARG A 163 -3.66 11.17 23.51
C ARG A 163 -4.57 12.39 23.46
N ARG A 164 -4.85 13.00 24.62
CA ARG A 164 -5.64 14.25 24.68
C ARG A 164 -4.92 15.40 23.97
N LYS A 165 -3.63 15.59 24.24
CA LYS A 165 -2.83 16.64 23.58
C LYS A 165 -2.68 16.41 22.08
N HIS A 166 -2.55 15.18 21.63
CA HIS A 166 -2.47 14.81 20.22
C HIS A 166 -3.76 15.18 19.49
N TYR A 167 -4.92 14.90 20.10
CA TYR A 167 -6.21 15.32 19.58
C TYR A 167 -6.32 16.84 19.46
N ASP A 168 -5.85 17.60 20.47
CA ASP A 168 -5.84 19.07 20.40
C ASP A 168 -4.93 19.59 19.27
N ILE A 169 -3.83 18.89 18.97
CA ILE A 169 -2.92 19.22 17.86
C ILE A 169 -3.55 18.92 16.50
N GLU A 170 -4.23 17.78 16.37
CA GLU A 170 -4.96 17.41 15.14
C GLU A 170 -6.07 18.40 14.81
N ASN A 171 -6.73 18.95 15.84
CA ASN A 171 -7.74 20.00 15.67
C ASN A 171 -7.14 21.41 15.50
N GLY A 172 -5.80 21.54 15.44
CA GLY A 172 -5.12 22.82 15.23
C GLY A 172 -5.18 23.77 16.44
N LEU A 173 -5.59 23.29 17.62
CA LEU A 173 -5.69 24.11 18.83
C LEU A 173 -4.32 24.36 19.49
N TYR A 174 -3.36 23.47 19.25
CA TYR A 174 -2.01 23.54 19.81
C TYR A 174 -0.95 23.02 18.82
N THR A 175 0.29 23.47 18.97
CA THR A 175 1.42 23.00 18.14
C THR A 175 2.58 22.56 19.06
N ILE A 176 2.84 21.26 19.14
CA ILE A 176 4.01 20.69 19.84
C ILE A 176 4.92 20.06 18.78
N ASP A 177 5.65 20.90 18.05
CA ASP A 177 6.51 20.51 16.94
C ASP A 177 8.00 20.43 17.32
N SER A 178 8.34 20.83 18.55
CA SER A 178 9.70 20.88 19.05
C SER A 178 9.84 20.23 20.43
N TRP A 179 11.03 19.66 20.66
CA TRP A 179 11.39 19.01 21.91
C TRP A 179 11.26 19.93 23.12
N GLU A 180 11.62 21.21 22.97
CA GLU A 180 11.55 22.20 24.05
C GLU A 180 10.11 22.49 24.48
N VAL A 181 9.20 22.62 23.52
CA VAL A 181 7.76 22.81 23.80
C VAL A 181 7.20 21.57 24.48
N PHE A 182 7.58 20.37 24.02
CA PHE A 182 7.19 19.12 24.66
C PHE A 182 7.67 19.04 26.12
N LYS A 183 8.95 19.35 26.40
CA LYS A 183 9.51 19.39 27.76
C LYS A 183 8.74 20.33 28.68
N LYS A 184 8.37 21.51 28.19
CA LYS A 184 7.60 22.50 28.96
C LYS A 184 6.20 21.97 29.31
N GLU A 185 5.49 21.39 28.34
CA GLU A 185 4.13 20.88 28.54
C GLU A 185 4.10 19.64 29.44
N ILE A 186 5.04 18.69 29.27
CA ILE A 186 5.09 17.50 30.11
C ILE A 186 5.48 17.86 31.55
N LYS A 187 6.38 18.83 31.74
CA LYS A 187 6.69 19.39 33.08
C LYS A 187 5.46 20.08 33.67
N LYS A 188 4.75 20.91 32.93
CA LYS A 188 3.53 21.55 33.42
C LYS A 188 2.48 20.54 33.92
N GLN A 189 2.37 19.39 33.26
CA GLN A 189 1.40 18.37 33.64
C GLN A 189 1.85 17.52 34.85
N PHE A 190 3.07 17.00 34.79
CA PHE A 190 3.54 15.94 35.69
C PHE A 190 4.50 16.43 36.77
N TYR A 191 4.99 17.66 36.69
CA TYR A 191 5.78 18.24 37.77
C TYR A 191 4.83 18.61 38.92
N PRO A 192 4.99 18.05 40.12
CA PRO A 192 4.15 18.42 41.24
C PRO A 192 4.44 19.87 41.62
N GLU A 193 3.43 20.73 41.50
CA GLU A 193 3.48 22.16 41.85
C GLU A 193 3.99 22.40 43.28
N ASN A 194 3.85 21.38 44.14
CA ASN A 194 4.13 21.41 45.55
C ASN A 194 5.46 20.76 45.97
N VAL A 195 6.49 20.61 45.12
CA VAL A 195 7.79 20.02 45.57
C VAL A 195 8.32 20.67 46.85
N ALA A 196 8.24 22.00 46.93
CA ALA A 196 8.64 22.76 48.10
C ALA A 196 7.67 22.59 49.29
N TYR A 197 6.36 22.45 49.04
CA TYR A 197 5.38 22.18 50.09
C TYR A 197 5.50 20.75 50.63
N GLU A 198 5.66 19.75 49.78
CA GLU A 198 5.91 18.35 50.15
C GLU A 198 7.24 18.21 50.90
N ALA A 199 8.29 18.92 50.48
CA ALA A 199 9.53 19.02 51.25
C ALA A 199 9.32 19.68 52.61
N ARG A 200 8.56 20.79 52.69
CA ARG A 200 8.20 21.46 53.95
C ARG A 200 7.29 20.59 54.82
N LYS A 201 6.40 19.80 54.24
CA LYS A 201 5.47 18.90 54.92
C LYS A 201 6.21 17.70 55.50
N LYS A 202 7.05 17.02 54.70
CA LYS A 202 7.98 16.00 55.21
C LYS A 202 8.90 16.54 56.30
N MET A 203 9.40 17.78 56.16
CA MET A 203 10.20 18.44 57.21
C MET A 203 9.41 18.64 58.51
N LYS A 204 8.11 18.97 58.43
CA LYS A 204 7.22 19.08 59.60
C LYS A 204 6.87 17.72 60.20
N GLU A 205 6.74 16.67 59.38
CA GLU A 205 6.46 15.28 59.77
C GLU A 205 7.68 14.58 60.38
N LEU A 206 8.89 14.95 59.97
CA LEU A 206 10.17 14.49 60.54
C LEU A 206 10.45 15.05 61.94
N ARG A 207 9.49 15.74 62.58
CA ARG A 207 9.66 16.22 63.95
C ARG A 207 9.57 15.08 64.96
N HIS A 208 10.73 14.85 65.61
CA HIS A 208 10.95 14.14 66.87
C HIS A 208 10.76 12.62 66.88
N LYS A 209 11.75 11.89 66.35
CA LYS A 209 12.01 10.47 66.71
C LYS A 209 13.47 10.14 67.05
N GLY A 210 14.37 11.12 67.13
CA GLY A 210 15.78 10.88 67.46
C GLY A 210 16.48 12.13 67.98
N SER A 211 17.55 11.91 68.76
CA SER A 211 18.37 12.93 69.44
C SER A 211 18.61 14.17 68.57
N LEU A 212 18.50 15.35 69.19
CA LEU A 212 18.70 16.68 68.60
C LEU A 212 19.98 16.79 67.74
N HIS A 213 21.00 15.98 68.05
CA HIS A 213 22.25 15.92 67.31
C HIS A 213 22.11 15.41 65.87
N LEU A 214 21.31 14.36 65.64
CA LEU A 214 21.05 13.82 64.29
C LEU A 214 20.18 14.77 63.46
N LEU A 215 19.27 15.49 64.11
CA LEU A 215 18.44 16.50 63.46
C LEU A 215 19.27 17.69 62.96
N TYR A 216 20.23 18.15 63.78
CA TYR A 216 21.15 19.22 63.39
C TYR A 216 22.04 18.81 62.21
N VAL A 217 22.59 17.59 62.24
CA VAL A 217 23.42 17.06 61.14
C VAL A 217 22.61 16.89 59.85
N ASN A 218 21.39 16.36 59.92
CA ASN A 218 20.54 16.18 58.74
C ASN A 218 20.07 17.51 58.14
N ILE A 219 19.67 18.48 58.98
CA ILE A 219 19.30 19.83 58.51
C ILE A 219 20.51 20.50 57.86
N ARG A 220 21.70 20.37 58.47
CA ARG A 220 22.95 20.94 57.92
C ARG A 220 23.35 20.29 56.60
N LEU A 221 23.23 18.96 56.48
CA LEU A 221 23.51 18.23 55.24
C LEU A 221 22.55 18.61 54.10
N VAL A 222 21.25 18.75 54.39
CA VAL A 222 20.26 19.17 53.38
C VAL A 222 20.52 20.62 52.94
N LYS A 223 20.88 21.51 53.87
CA LYS A 223 21.25 22.89 53.57
C LYS A 223 22.50 22.94 52.68
N TYR A 224 23.55 22.22 53.05
CA TYR A 224 24.80 22.13 52.27
C TYR A 224 24.55 21.59 50.86
N LYS A 225 23.70 20.56 50.71
CA LYS A 225 23.36 19.98 49.41
C LYS A 225 22.54 20.92 48.53
N SER A 226 21.71 21.78 49.13
CA SER A 226 20.96 22.81 48.40
C SER A 226 21.82 24.02 48.01
N GLU A 227 22.85 24.34 48.79
CA GLU A 227 23.81 25.41 48.51
C GLU A 227 24.79 24.99 47.41
N LEU A 228 25.33 23.77 47.49
CA LEU A 228 26.15 23.18 46.42
C LEU A 228 25.42 23.10 45.06
N ASN A 229 24.12 22.78 45.05
CA ASN A 229 23.34 22.78 43.80
C ASN A 229 23.11 24.18 43.22
N LYS A 230 23.15 25.23 44.05
CA LYS A 230 23.05 26.62 43.60
C LYS A 230 24.40 27.15 43.11
N GLU A 231 25.47 26.83 43.81
CA GLU A 231 26.83 27.19 43.40
C GLU A 231 27.21 26.48 42.09
N ALA A 232 26.86 25.20 41.94
CA ALA A 232 27.04 24.49 40.67
C ALA A 232 26.22 25.08 39.51
N LEU A 233 25.06 25.67 39.78
CA LEU A 233 24.28 26.40 38.77
C LEU A 233 24.90 27.75 38.42
N VAL A 234 25.45 28.47 39.41
CA VAL A 234 26.13 29.76 39.20
C VAL A 234 27.47 29.60 38.49
N GLU A 235 28.24 28.55 38.78
CA GLU A 235 29.48 28.24 38.05
C GLU A 235 29.21 27.80 36.61
N LEU A 236 28.09 27.12 36.34
CA LEU A 236 27.67 26.78 34.97
C LEU A 236 27.12 27.98 34.20
N GLU A 237 26.47 28.93 34.86
CA GLU A 237 26.00 30.19 34.26
C GLU A 237 27.13 31.21 34.06
N GLY A 238 28.22 31.13 34.84
CA GLY A 238 29.39 32.02 34.72
C GLY A 238 30.46 31.56 33.72
N LEU A 239 30.34 30.35 33.17
CA LEU A 239 31.21 29.80 32.12
C LEU A 239 30.58 29.81 30.72
N LEU A 240 29.38 30.39 30.57
CA LEU A 240 28.72 30.74 29.31
C LEU A 240 28.85 32.24 29.03
#